data_AF-A0A2I1C4V1-F1
#
_entry.id   AF-A0A2I1C4V1-F1
#
_cell.length_a   1.000
_cell.length_b   1.000
_cell.length_c   1.000
_cell.angle_alpha   90.00
_cell.angle_beta   90.00
_cell.angle_gamma   90.00
#
_symmetry.space_group_name_H-M   'P 1'
#
loop_
_entity.id
_entity.type
_entity.pdbx_description
1 polymer ?
#
loop_
_entity_poly.entity_id
_entity_poly.type
_entity_poly.pdbx_seq_one_letter_code
_entity_poly.pdbx_strand_id
1 'polypeptide(L)'
;MSAESPGQKTGFRAFLTNALRPKKSRQVLRKNTVSTPNLRAAARPSIASDEVPELGETRDPTAMLHSIGILDTEDSDGFASDLQKDNRPPGEPMIASLSQDLWALVAEYLNPAERASLAFASKTLLLRLGRGPWMALNLPENREYRVDFLAPHDRYLPHHLLCMPCARYHRRTQEGHERLEPATVLALRAHRFGPAYGIPVDSLSRRWRRDGWSHHTRYHIHKGKLLMRVVSSTFAEPDLAPSSMRLLLYSRDDYWPYFSVCAHWRDGQLMDVCKCALGHVPKPRATAGLQGLEHRAKDIYHGRTHNPNQFATLCAKCRPMRRCPDCPSEYMVEIKLSEDRSDPRSLRFRHAIVVTRWCDLGDGTSPHGSREWAACNGELAGYDSFEVLGKRSISGVFESAFTDDHIPGQRIVSMNPKGKRLGEAGNSWY
;
A
#
# COMPACT_ATOMS: atom_id res chain seq x y z
N MET A 1 -28.43 40.32 5.13
CA MET A 1 -27.44 39.65 6.00
C MET A 1 -27.17 38.28 5.41
N SER A 2 -25.91 37.83 5.43
CA SER A 2 -25.46 36.46 5.16
C SER A 2 -25.74 35.87 3.76
N ALA A 3 -25.03 34.85 3.29
CA ALA A 3 -23.59 34.55 3.38
C ALA A 3 -23.30 33.37 2.43
N GLU A 4 -22.54 33.58 1.36
CA GLU A 4 -22.03 32.48 0.51
C GLU A 4 -20.50 32.56 0.41
N SER A 5 -19.86 31.40 0.32
CA SER A 5 -18.40 31.24 0.44
C SER A 5 -17.83 30.47 -0.75
N PRO A 6 -16.77 30.97 -1.40
CA PRO A 6 -16.01 30.23 -2.41
C PRO A 6 -14.66 29.71 -1.88
N GLY A 7 -14.11 28.69 -2.55
CA GLY A 7 -12.66 28.45 -2.56
C GLY A 7 -12.17 27.11 -2.00
N GLN A 8 -12.39 26.01 -2.72
CA GLN A 8 -11.54 24.81 -2.57
C GLN A 8 -10.07 25.18 -2.82
N LYS A 9 -9.17 24.70 -1.95
CA LYS A 9 -7.73 24.93 -2.09
C LYS A 9 -7.13 23.93 -3.08
N THR A 10 -6.89 24.38 -4.32
CA THR A 10 -6.15 23.60 -5.32
C THR A 10 -4.65 23.54 -4.98
N GLY A 11 -4.02 22.39 -5.24
CA GLY A 11 -2.65 22.12 -4.82
C GLY A 11 -1.57 22.78 -5.68
N PHE A 12 -0.46 23.20 -5.04
CA PHE A 12 0.66 23.91 -5.66
C PHE A 12 1.28 23.20 -6.89
N ARG A 13 1.17 21.86 -6.96
CA ARG A 13 1.64 21.04 -8.09
C ARG A 13 1.02 21.44 -9.44
N ALA A 14 -0.26 21.84 -9.47
CA ALA A 14 -0.96 22.28 -10.68
C ALA A 14 -0.43 23.60 -11.27
N PHE A 15 0.30 24.39 -10.48
CA PHE A 15 0.84 25.68 -10.92
C PHE A 15 2.13 25.53 -11.74
N LEU A 16 2.93 24.50 -11.47
CA LEU A 16 4.27 24.32 -12.06
C LEU A 16 4.27 23.52 -13.37
N THR A 17 3.32 22.59 -13.56
CA THR A 17 3.16 21.83 -14.82
C THR A 17 2.88 22.74 -16.02
N ASN A 18 2.22 23.88 -15.79
CA ASN A 18 1.91 24.89 -16.79
C ASN A 18 3.11 25.75 -17.24
N ALA A 19 4.22 25.77 -16.50
CA ALA A 19 5.18 26.87 -16.60
C ALA A 19 6.35 26.65 -17.60
N LEU A 20 6.71 25.39 -17.91
CA LEU A 20 8.05 25.06 -18.40
C LEU A 20 8.06 23.93 -19.45
N ARG A 21 8.36 24.26 -20.73
CA ARG A 21 8.64 23.27 -21.79
C ARG A 21 9.78 23.75 -22.72
N PRO A 22 10.71 22.89 -23.19
CA PRO A 22 11.85 23.32 -24.00
C PRO A 22 11.48 23.83 -25.41
N LYS A 23 12.23 24.81 -25.91
CA LYS A 23 12.11 25.32 -27.29
C LYS A 23 12.53 24.24 -28.31
N LYS A 24 11.67 23.93 -29.30
CA LYS A 24 12.07 23.24 -30.53
C LYS A 24 12.49 24.25 -31.61
N SER A 25 13.49 23.89 -32.42
CA SER A 25 13.93 24.69 -33.56
C SER A 25 12.94 24.62 -34.74
N ARG A 26 12.98 25.61 -35.63
CA ARG A 26 12.19 25.66 -36.87
C ARG A 26 12.91 24.94 -38.01
N GLN A 27 12.16 24.21 -38.84
CA GLN A 27 12.42 24.19 -40.29
C GLN A 27 11.11 24.04 -41.09
N VAL A 28 11.20 24.19 -42.42
CA VAL A 28 10.17 24.86 -43.23
C VAL A 28 9.18 23.91 -43.93
N LEU A 29 7.95 24.41 -44.06
CA LEU A 29 6.81 23.99 -44.89
C LEU A 29 7.11 23.34 -46.26
N ARG A 30 6.23 22.43 -46.71
CA ARG A 30 5.58 22.52 -48.04
C ARG A 30 4.25 21.72 -48.13
N LYS A 31 3.39 22.16 -49.07
CA LYS A 31 2.09 21.60 -49.53
C LYS A 31 2.29 20.35 -50.41
N ASN A 32 1.32 19.54 -50.93
CA ASN A 32 -0.16 19.54 -51.17
C ASN A 32 -0.56 18.04 -51.47
N THR A 33 -1.78 17.47 -51.61
CA THR A 33 -3.21 17.75 -51.25
C THR A 33 -4.12 16.56 -51.66
N VAL A 34 -5.28 16.39 -51.00
CA VAL A 34 -6.58 15.85 -51.53
C VAL A 34 -6.67 14.38 -52.02
N SER A 35 -7.51 13.56 -51.35
CA SER A 35 -8.80 13.04 -51.90
C SER A 35 -9.55 12.10 -50.93
N THR A 36 -10.89 12.06 -51.08
CA THR A 36 -11.91 11.19 -50.43
C THR A 36 -13.06 11.01 -51.47
N PRO A 37 -14.17 10.23 -51.28
CA PRO A 37 -14.63 9.46 -50.10
C PRO A 37 -15.24 8.04 -50.41
N ASN A 38 -15.76 7.37 -49.36
CA ASN A 38 -16.95 6.48 -49.27
C ASN A 38 -17.42 5.58 -50.45
N LEU A 39 -17.88 4.35 -50.13
CA LEU A 39 -19.32 4.05 -50.03
C LEU A 39 -19.72 2.66 -49.46
N ARG A 40 -20.73 2.70 -48.58
CA ARG A 40 -21.84 1.74 -48.27
C ARG A 40 -21.62 0.20 -48.20
N ALA A 41 -21.97 -0.31 -47.03
CA ALA A 41 -22.21 -1.71 -46.68
C ALA A 41 -23.39 -2.40 -47.40
N ALA A 42 -23.34 -3.74 -47.42
CA ALA A 42 -24.49 -4.64 -47.53
C ALA A 42 -24.19 -6.00 -46.83
N ALA A 43 -25.25 -6.72 -46.43
CA ALA A 43 -25.30 -8.14 -46.01
C ALA A 43 -24.40 -8.64 -44.84
N ARG A 44 -25.05 -9.01 -43.72
CA ARG A 44 -24.63 -10.14 -42.86
C ARG A 44 -25.18 -11.46 -43.46
N PRO A 45 -24.54 -12.61 -43.20
CA PRO A 45 -25.12 -13.48 -42.18
C PRO A 45 -24.11 -14.15 -41.20
N SER A 46 -24.66 -14.49 -40.04
CA SER A 46 -24.24 -15.42 -38.97
C SER A 46 -23.03 -16.38 -39.08
N ILE A 47 -22.34 -16.52 -37.93
CA ILE A 47 -21.53 -17.68 -37.48
C ILE A 47 -20.14 -17.85 -38.13
N ALA A 48 -19.21 -16.99 -37.71
CA ALA A 48 -17.89 -17.35 -37.17
C ALA A 48 -17.31 -16.09 -36.53
N SER A 49 -16.96 -16.11 -35.25
CA SER A 49 -16.19 -15.03 -34.62
C SER A 49 -14.77 -15.53 -34.43
N ASP A 50 -13.88 -15.09 -35.31
CA ASP A 50 -12.46 -15.43 -35.27
C ASP A 50 -11.85 -15.10 -33.90
N GLU A 51 -10.86 -15.90 -33.50
CA GLU A 51 -10.04 -15.65 -32.33
C GLU A 51 -9.25 -14.35 -32.54
N VAL A 52 -9.69 -13.25 -31.94
CA VAL A 52 -8.77 -12.17 -31.59
C VAL A 52 -7.88 -12.73 -30.47
N PRO A 53 -6.54 -12.77 -30.63
CA PRO A 53 -5.66 -12.97 -29.50
C PRO A 53 -5.73 -11.69 -28.67
N GLU A 54 -6.71 -11.64 -27.77
CA GLU A 54 -6.75 -10.65 -26.69
C GLU A 54 -5.45 -10.88 -25.91
N LEU A 55 -4.49 -9.98 -26.14
CA LEU A 55 -3.14 -10.07 -25.62
C LEU A 55 -3.24 -10.02 -24.10
N GLY A 56 -3.30 -11.21 -23.49
CA GLY A 56 -3.44 -11.38 -22.05
C GLY A 56 -2.25 -10.74 -21.38
N GLU A 57 -2.41 -9.48 -21.00
CA GLU A 57 -1.40 -8.67 -20.36
C GLU A 57 -0.90 -9.44 -19.16
N THR A 58 0.31 -9.99 -19.27
CA THR A 58 0.91 -10.78 -18.20
C THR A 58 1.06 -9.85 -17.02
N ARG A 59 0.14 -9.96 -16.05
CA ARG A 59 0.06 -9.10 -14.87
C ARG A 59 1.40 -9.14 -14.15
N ASP A 60 2.22 -8.17 -14.49
CA ASP A 60 3.59 -8.09 -14.01
C ASP A 60 3.54 -8.01 -12.48
N PRO A 61 4.27 -8.86 -11.73
CA PRO A 61 4.44 -8.66 -10.29
C PRO A 61 4.91 -7.22 -9.97
N THR A 62 5.61 -6.58 -10.89
CA THR A 62 5.97 -5.17 -10.82
C THR A 62 4.77 -4.23 -10.97
N ALA A 63 3.72 -4.55 -11.75
CA ALA A 63 2.50 -3.74 -11.82
C ALA A 63 1.77 -3.69 -10.46
N MET A 64 1.76 -4.80 -9.70
CA MET A 64 1.25 -4.81 -8.31
C MET A 64 2.17 -4.09 -7.30
N LEU A 65 3.45 -3.88 -7.62
CA LEU A 65 4.35 -3.04 -6.83
C LEU A 65 4.28 -1.56 -7.24
N HIS A 66 3.98 -1.28 -8.51
CA HIS A 66 3.75 0.05 -9.04
C HIS A 66 2.43 0.63 -8.53
N SER A 67 1.34 -0.15 -8.44
CA SER A 67 0.10 0.34 -7.83
C SER A 67 0.26 0.69 -6.34
N ILE A 68 1.23 0.13 -5.63
CA ILE A 68 1.57 0.55 -4.24
C ILE A 68 2.25 1.94 -4.20
N GLY A 69 2.73 2.48 -5.33
CA GLY A 69 3.38 3.80 -5.42
C GLY A 69 2.80 4.79 -6.45
N ILE A 70 1.82 4.38 -7.27
CA ILE A 70 1.23 5.20 -8.36
C ILE A 70 -0.24 5.58 -8.09
N LEU A 71 -0.94 4.90 -7.17
CA LEU A 71 -2.38 5.14 -6.90
C LEU A 71 -2.74 6.56 -6.42
N ASP A 72 -1.77 7.40 -6.02
CA ASP A 72 -1.97 8.82 -5.68
C ASP A 72 -1.77 9.79 -6.88
N THR A 73 -1.65 9.28 -8.12
CA THR A 73 -1.28 10.10 -9.29
C THR A 73 -2.12 9.95 -10.56
N GLU A 74 -3.10 9.04 -10.63
CA GLU A 74 -3.89 8.82 -11.86
C GLU A 74 -5.23 9.60 -11.92
N ASP A 75 -5.68 10.18 -10.80
CA ASP A 75 -6.86 11.08 -10.72
C ASP A 75 -6.52 12.56 -11.06
N SER A 76 -5.89 12.78 -12.22
CA SER A 76 -5.92 14.09 -12.90
C SER A 76 -5.65 14.01 -14.39
N ASP A 77 -6.27 14.93 -15.13
CA ASP A 77 -5.98 15.30 -16.51
C ASP A 77 -6.29 14.28 -17.63
N GLY A 78 -7.13 13.27 -17.37
CA GLY A 78 -7.71 12.40 -18.40
C GLY A 78 -8.59 13.11 -19.46
N PHE A 79 -8.85 14.42 -19.31
CA PHE A 79 -9.62 15.26 -20.23
C PHE A 79 -8.94 16.60 -20.59
N ALA A 80 -7.62 16.71 -20.44
CA ALA A 80 -6.87 17.88 -20.90
C ALA A 80 -6.82 17.93 -22.45
N SER A 81 -7.75 18.65 -23.09
CA SER A 81 -7.87 18.68 -24.54
C SER A 81 -6.66 19.35 -25.22
N ASP A 82 -5.96 18.63 -26.09
CA ASP A 82 -4.81 19.06 -26.91
C ASP A 82 -5.11 20.19 -27.94
N LEU A 83 -6.28 20.84 -27.81
CA LEU A 83 -6.83 21.84 -28.73
C LEU A 83 -6.75 23.29 -28.22
N GLN A 84 -6.48 23.51 -26.93
CA GLN A 84 -6.27 24.88 -26.43
C GLN A 84 -4.80 25.30 -26.61
N LYS A 85 -4.56 26.17 -27.60
CA LYS A 85 -3.29 26.90 -27.72
C LYS A 85 -3.20 27.93 -26.60
N ASP A 86 -2.45 27.59 -25.57
CA ASP A 86 -2.05 28.56 -24.55
C ASP A 86 -1.20 29.67 -25.18
N ASN A 87 -1.70 30.90 -25.09
CA ASN A 87 -1.06 32.10 -25.63
C ASN A 87 -0.42 32.97 -24.53
N ARG A 88 -0.30 32.47 -23.29
CA ARG A 88 0.38 33.19 -22.20
C ARG A 88 1.84 33.46 -22.54
N PRO A 89 2.41 34.60 -22.10
CA PRO A 89 3.85 34.84 -22.23
C PRO A 89 4.65 33.82 -21.39
N PRO A 90 5.91 33.51 -21.75
CA PRO A 90 6.74 32.59 -20.97
C PRO A 90 6.86 33.04 -19.52
N GLY A 91 6.58 32.16 -18.55
CA GLY A 91 6.58 32.50 -17.12
C GLY A 91 7.96 32.67 -16.47
N GLU A 92 9.04 32.31 -17.17
CA GLU A 92 10.40 32.32 -16.61
C GLU A 92 10.90 33.69 -16.10
N PRO A 93 10.54 34.86 -16.68
CA PRO A 93 10.84 36.17 -16.07
C PRO A 93 10.15 36.41 -14.72
N MET A 94 8.96 35.86 -14.49
CA MET A 94 8.25 35.94 -13.20
C MET A 94 8.84 35.00 -12.16
N ILE A 95 9.43 33.88 -12.61
CA ILE A 95 10.23 32.99 -11.75
C ILE A 95 11.56 33.66 -11.38
N ALA A 96 12.17 34.39 -12.33
CA ALA A 96 13.44 35.08 -12.16
C ALA A 96 13.37 36.34 -11.29
N SER A 97 12.23 37.04 -11.24
CA SER A 97 12.07 38.28 -10.46
C SER A 97 12.07 38.07 -8.94
N LEU A 98 11.79 36.85 -8.47
CA LEU A 98 11.96 36.45 -7.07
C LEU A 98 13.44 36.27 -6.71
N SER A 99 13.83 36.72 -5.52
CA SER A 99 15.20 36.57 -5.00
C SER A 99 15.53 35.10 -4.67
N GLN A 100 16.82 34.84 -4.44
CA GLN A 100 17.28 33.52 -3.99
C GLN A 100 16.70 33.15 -2.61
N ASP A 101 16.60 34.12 -1.71
CA ASP A 101 16.11 33.92 -0.33
C ASP A 101 14.62 33.61 -0.31
N LEU A 102 13.82 34.27 -1.17
CA LEU A 102 12.41 33.95 -1.34
C LEU A 102 12.20 32.53 -1.92
N TRP A 103 13.05 32.11 -2.87
CA TRP A 103 13.02 30.73 -3.36
C TRP A 103 13.49 29.71 -2.32
N ALA A 104 14.44 30.07 -1.45
CA ALA A 104 14.86 29.24 -0.33
C ALA A 104 13.71 29.05 0.69
N LEU A 105 13.04 30.13 1.09
CA LEU A 105 11.86 30.08 1.96
C LEU A 105 10.73 29.23 1.36
N VAL A 106 10.44 29.34 0.05
CA VAL A 106 9.49 28.46 -0.63
C VAL A 106 9.93 27.00 -0.56
N ALA A 107 11.23 26.71 -0.69
CA ALA A 107 11.77 25.36 -0.61
C ALA A 107 11.73 24.76 0.81
N GLU A 108 11.68 25.55 1.89
CA GLU A 108 11.54 25.03 3.26
C GLU A 108 10.20 24.32 3.50
N TYR A 109 9.13 24.78 2.84
CA TYR A 109 7.79 24.16 2.92
C TYR A 109 7.63 22.89 2.07
N LEU A 110 8.64 22.51 1.29
CA LEU A 110 8.59 21.37 0.36
C LEU A 110 9.35 20.14 0.89
N ASN A 111 8.86 18.94 0.58
CA ASN A 111 9.59 17.72 0.96
C ASN A 111 10.90 17.57 0.15
N PRO A 112 11.83 16.66 0.52
CA PRO A 112 13.11 16.51 -0.18
C PRO A 112 12.98 16.20 -1.68
N ALA A 113 12.00 15.39 -2.08
CA ALA A 113 11.72 15.09 -3.48
C ALA A 113 11.20 16.32 -4.23
N GLU A 114 10.26 17.05 -3.63
CA GLU A 114 9.64 18.24 -4.22
C GLU A 114 10.65 19.38 -4.41
N ARG A 115 11.58 19.58 -3.46
CA ARG A 115 12.71 20.51 -3.63
C ARG A 115 13.60 20.13 -4.81
N ALA A 116 13.91 18.84 -4.96
CA ALA A 116 14.72 18.34 -6.07
C ALA A 116 14.00 18.50 -7.42
N SER A 117 12.69 18.22 -7.48
CA SER A 117 11.84 18.47 -8.65
C SER A 117 11.75 19.95 -9.02
N LEU A 118 11.59 20.84 -8.03
CA LEU A 118 11.56 22.29 -8.25
C LEU A 118 12.89 22.80 -8.82
N ALA A 119 14.02 22.35 -8.27
CA ALA A 119 15.35 22.70 -8.79
C ALA A 119 15.64 22.06 -10.17
N PHE A 120 15.03 20.92 -10.50
CA PHE A 120 15.17 20.26 -11.81
C PHE A 120 14.33 20.94 -12.91
N ALA A 121 13.22 21.59 -12.56
CA ALA A 121 12.23 22.07 -13.51
C ALA A 121 12.75 23.13 -14.50
N SER A 122 13.62 24.06 -14.06
CA SER A 122 14.22 25.07 -14.95
C SER A 122 15.65 25.43 -14.59
N LYS A 123 16.39 25.97 -15.56
CA LYS A 123 17.74 26.52 -15.35
C LYS A 123 17.70 27.69 -14.35
N THR A 124 16.65 28.50 -14.36
CA THR A 124 16.46 29.62 -13.42
C THR A 124 16.28 29.11 -11.99
N LEU A 125 15.48 28.07 -11.78
CA LEU A 125 15.27 27.46 -10.46
C LEU A 125 16.52 26.73 -9.96
N LEU A 126 17.24 26.03 -10.84
CA LEU A 126 18.57 25.46 -10.54
C LEU A 126 19.57 26.54 -10.09
N LEU A 127 19.59 27.70 -10.74
CA LEU A 127 20.48 28.81 -10.35
C LEU A 127 20.07 29.48 -9.03
N ARG A 128 18.77 29.49 -8.68
CA ARG A 128 18.28 30.02 -7.39
C ARG A 128 18.47 29.03 -6.24
N LEU A 129 18.19 27.75 -6.43
CA LEU A 129 18.22 26.73 -5.36
C LEU A 129 19.57 26.00 -5.24
N GLY A 130 20.42 26.10 -6.26
CA GLY A 130 21.74 25.47 -6.28
C GLY A 130 21.68 23.93 -6.21
N ARG A 131 22.72 23.32 -5.62
CA ARG A 131 22.83 21.85 -5.51
C ARG A 131 22.27 21.28 -4.20
N GLY A 132 21.88 22.14 -3.25
CA GLY A 132 21.39 21.75 -1.92
C GLY A 132 20.27 20.69 -1.94
N PRO A 133 19.23 20.84 -2.78
CA PRO A 133 18.14 19.86 -2.88
C PRO A 133 18.61 18.42 -3.16
N TRP A 134 19.49 18.20 -4.13
CA TRP A 134 19.99 16.86 -4.43
C TRP A 134 21.02 16.36 -3.40
N MET A 135 21.75 17.25 -2.73
CA MET A 135 22.60 16.85 -1.60
C MET A 135 21.77 16.32 -0.44
N ALA A 136 20.67 17.00 -0.08
CA ALA A 136 19.72 16.53 0.93
C ALA A 136 19.03 15.22 0.49
N LEU A 137 18.60 15.12 -0.78
CA LEU A 137 18.00 13.90 -1.34
C LEU A 137 18.95 12.68 -1.30
N ASN A 138 20.27 12.92 -1.37
CA ASN A 138 21.30 11.88 -1.32
C ASN A 138 21.61 11.35 0.09
N LEU A 139 21.05 11.94 1.16
CA LEU A 139 21.16 11.39 2.52
C LEU A 139 20.46 10.03 2.64
N PRO A 140 20.99 9.06 3.44
CA PRO A 140 20.39 7.73 3.58
C PRO A 140 18.95 7.74 4.10
N GLU A 141 18.60 8.63 5.05
CA GLU A 141 17.22 8.76 5.56
C GLU A 141 16.22 9.12 4.44
N ASN A 142 16.65 9.94 3.47
CA ASN A 142 15.81 10.43 2.38
C ASN A 142 15.67 9.44 1.20
N ARG A 143 15.96 8.16 1.42
CA ARG A 143 15.88 7.11 0.38
C ARG A 143 14.50 6.99 -0.25
N GLU A 144 13.41 7.13 0.52
CA GLU A 144 12.05 7.04 -0.03
C GLU A 144 11.75 8.24 -0.94
N TYR A 145 11.97 9.47 -0.46
CA TYR A 145 11.89 10.69 -1.29
C TYR A 145 12.76 10.64 -2.55
N ARG A 146 13.91 9.96 -2.52
CA ARG A 146 14.74 9.75 -3.70
C ARG A 146 14.09 8.84 -4.73
N VAL A 147 13.37 7.79 -4.30
CA VAL A 147 12.55 6.98 -5.21
C VAL A 147 11.44 7.82 -5.82
N ASP A 148 10.73 8.62 -5.01
CA ASP A 148 9.63 9.49 -5.46
C ASP A 148 10.10 10.54 -6.49
N PHE A 149 11.30 11.10 -6.31
CA PHE A 149 11.91 12.02 -7.28
C PHE A 149 12.31 11.30 -8.60
N LEU A 150 12.83 10.07 -8.52
CA LEU A 150 13.32 9.37 -9.69
C LEU A 150 12.19 8.75 -10.53
N ALA A 151 11.15 8.16 -9.93
CA ALA A 151 10.14 7.40 -10.67
C ALA A 151 9.47 8.15 -11.85
N PRO A 152 9.08 9.44 -11.76
CA PRO A 152 8.52 10.19 -12.88
C PRO A 152 9.48 10.40 -14.07
N HIS A 153 10.78 10.18 -13.88
CA HIS A 153 11.82 10.40 -14.87
C HIS A 153 12.23 9.12 -15.64
N ASP A 154 11.79 7.93 -15.22
CA ASP A 154 12.20 6.65 -15.82
C ASP A 154 11.86 6.59 -17.33
N ARG A 155 10.67 7.10 -17.70
CA ARG A 155 10.22 7.25 -19.10
C ARG A 155 11.12 8.10 -20.02
N TYR A 156 12.07 8.85 -19.47
CA TYR A 156 13.03 9.65 -20.24
C TYR A 156 14.43 9.01 -20.34
N LEU A 157 14.64 7.87 -19.69
CA LEU A 157 15.94 7.20 -19.60
C LEU A 157 15.84 5.74 -20.09
N PRO A 158 15.45 5.47 -21.35
CA PRO A 158 15.12 4.12 -21.82
C PRO A 158 16.25 3.10 -21.66
N HIS A 159 17.52 3.53 -21.78
CA HIS A 159 18.71 2.69 -21.57
C HIS A 159 19.08 2.48 -20.09
N HIS A 160 18.19 2.85 -19.17
CA HIS A 160 18.32 2.66 -17.73
C HIS A 160 17.05 2.07 -17.13
N LEU A 161 17.15 1.59 -15.89
CA LEU A 161 16.06 1.05 -15.10
C LEU A 161 16.19 1.59 -13.67
N LEU A 162 15.11 2.17 -13.14
CA LEU A 162 15.07 2.60 -11.74
C LEU A 162 15.05 1.39 -10.79
N CYS A 163 16.17 1.16 -10.11
CA CYS A 163 16.26 0.13 -9.07
C CYS A 163 15.67 0.67 -7.77
N MET A 164 14.38 0.39 -7.50
CA MET A 164 13.70 0.80 -6.27
C MET A 164 14.45 0.37 -4.98
N PRO A 165 15.05 -0.85 -4.88
CA PRO A 165 15.93 -1.20 -3.77
C PRO A 165 17.11 -0.22 -3.57
N CYS A 166 17.85 0.10 -4.64
CA CYS A 166 19.04 0.95 -4.57
C CYS A 166 18.76 2.47 -4.64
N ALA A 167 17.52 2.89 -4.90
CA ALA A 167 17.10 4.27 -5.13
C ALA A 167 17.99 5.01 -6.16
N ARG A 168 18.31 4.34 -7.27
CA ARG A 168 19.14 4.88 -8.37
C ARG A 168 18.83 4.21 -9.70
N TYR A 169 19.16 4.88 -10.79
CA TYR A 169 19.22 4.27 -12.11
C TYR A 169 20.39 3.30 -12.23
N HIS A 170 20.11 2.11 -12.73
CA HIS A 170 21.12 1.18 -13.26
C HIS A 170 21.07 1.26 -14.79
N ARG A 171 22.22 1.16 -15.47
CA ARG A 171 22.24 1.01 -16.93
C ARG A 171 21.67 -0.37 -17.29
N ARG A 172 20.82 -0.42 -18.32
CA ARG A 172 20.31 -1.66 -18.90
C ARG A 172 21.41 -2.53 -19.51
N THR A 173 21.19 -3.83 -19.51
CA THR A 173 22.16 -4.86 -19.96
C THR A 173 21.55 -5.89 -20.91
N GLN A 174 20.22 -5.96 -20.98
CA GLN A 174 19.42 -6.84 -21.83
C GLN A 174 18.13 -6.10 -22.20
N GLU A 175 18.25 -4.98 -22.93
CA GLU A 175 17.16 -4.02 -23.15
C GLU A 175 15.88 -4.69 -23.66
N GLY A 176 14.79 -4.57 -22.89
CA GLY A 176 13.49 -5.19 -23.19
C GLY A 176 13.31 -6.63 -22.66
N HIS A 177 14.39 -7.25 -22.18
CA HIS A 177 14.38 -8.56 -21.52
C HIS A 177 14.70 -8.49 -20.02
N GLU A 178 15.05 -7.31 -19.47
CA GLU A 178 15.17 -7.13 -18.02
C GLU A 178 13.85 -7.38 -17.30
N ARG A 179 13.78 -8.47 -16.53
CA ARG A 179 12.74 -8.67 -15.51
C ARG A 179 13.27 -8.26 -14.15
N LEU A 180 12.46 -7.50 -13.42
CA LEU A 180 12.71 -7.21 -12.01
C LEU A 180 12.48 -8.49 -11.19
N GLU A 181 13.57 -9.09 -10.72
CA GLU A 181 13.52 -10.22 -9.79
C GLU A 181 12.83 -9.77 -8.48
N PRO A 182 11.81 -10.49 -8.00
CA PRO A 182 11.14 -10.16 -6.75
C PRO A 182 12.12 -10.05 -5.59
N ALA A 183 11.84 -9.15 -4.65
CA ALA A 183 12.70 -8.93 -3.49
C ALA A 183 12.93 -10.22 -2.66
N THR A 184 11.97 -11.15 -2.68
CA THR A 184 12.07 -12.54 -2.20
C THR A 184 13.26 -13.30 -2.81
N VAL A 185 13.39 -13.28 -4.14
CA VAL A 185 14.45 -13.96 -4.89
C VAL A 185 15.80 -13.31 -4.58
N LEU A 186 15.87 -11.98 -4.57
CA LEU A 186 17.10 -11.24 -4.26
C LEU A 186 17.58 -11.47 -2.82
N ALA A 187 16.68 -11.51 -1.83
CA ALA A 187 17.06 -11.79 -0.44
C ALA A 187 17.57 -13.22 -0.25
N LEU A 188 16.94 -14.20 -0.90
CA LEU A 188 17.37 -15.60 -0.82
C LEU A 188 18.62 -15.90 -1.66
N ARG A 189 18.85 -15.20 -2.77
CA ARG A 189 20.14 -15.24 -3.49
C ARG A 189 21.28 -14.66 -2.65
N ALA A 190 21.05 -13.52 -1.97
CA ALA A 190 22.05 -12.96 -1.06
C ALA A 190 22.39 -13.90 0.10
N HIS A 191 21.40 -14.60 0.66
CA HIS A 191 21.62 -15.62 1.71
C HIS A 191 22.33 -16.87 1.19
N ARG A 192 22.10 -17.29 -0.06
CA ARG A 192 22.69 -18.52 -0.63
C ARG A 192 24.10 -18.33 -1.20
N PHE A 193 24.37 -17.18 -1.81
CA PHE A 193 25.58 -16.93 -2.59
C PHE A 193 26.42 -15.75 -2.06
N GLY A 194 25.95 -15.06 -1.02
CA GLY A 194 26.60 -13.90 -0.42
C GLY A 194 26.05 -12.56 -0.93
N PRO A 195 26.37 -11.44 -0.24
CA PRO A 195 25.71 -10.15 -0.43
C PRO A 195 25.89 -9.53 -1.83
N ALA A 196 26.85 -9.99 -2.63
CA ALA A 196 27.03 -9.54 -4.01
C ALA A 196 25.87 -9.97 -4.95
N TYR A 197 25.07 -10.98 -4.58
CA TYR A 197 24.05 -11.60 -5.43
C TYR A 197 22.61 -11.13 -5.12
N GLY A 198 22.44 -10.09 -4.31
CA GLY A 198 21.10 -9.58 -3.98
C GLY A 198 21.09 -8.50 -2.89
N ILE A 199 20.16 -8.61 -1.94
CA ILE A 199 19.92 -7.64 -0.86
C ILE A 199 19.83 -8.35 0.50
N PRO A 200 20.25 -7.73 1.62
CA PRO A 200 20.12 -8.35 2.95
C PRO A 200 18.65 -8.44 3.36
N VAL A 201 18.25 -9.51 4.05
CA VAL A 201 16.85 -9.78 4.43
C VAL A 201 16.20 -8.64 5.22
N ASP A 202 16.97 -7.95 6.07
CA ASP A 202 16.47 -6.83 6.87
C ASP A 202 16.03 -5.64 6.03
N SER A 203 16.61 -5.44 4.83
CA SER A 203 16.24 -4.35 3.92
C SER A 203 14.83 -4.47 3.32
N LEU A 204 14.19 -5.64 3.47
CA LEU A 204 12.78 -5.85 3.16
C LEU A 204 11.84 -5.26 4.23
N SER A 205 12.33 -5.06 5.46
CA SER A 205 11.52 -4.62 6.60
C SER A 205 11.23 -3.13 6.52
N ARG A 206 9.95 -2.76 6.48
CA ARG A 206 9.46 -1.37 6.37
C ARG A 206 8.42 -1.09 7.44
N ARG A 207 8.29 0.18 7.82
CA ARG A 207 7.12 0.71 8.53
C ARG A 207 6.49 1.80 7.68
N TRP A 208 5.18 1.78 7.54
CA TRP A 208 4.44 2.80 6.80
C TRP A 208 3.05 3.02 7.40
N ARG A 209 2.38 4.07 6.96
CA ARG A 209 0.97 4.33 7.25
C ARG A 209 0.22 4.51 5.94
N ARG A 210 -1.03 4.06 5.92
CA ARG A 210 -1.96 4.20 4.79
C ARG A 210 -3.38 4.16 5.36
N ASP A 211 -4.26 5.04 4.89
CA ASP A 211 -5.71 5.01 5.16
C ASP A 211 -6.10 4.86 6.65
N GLY A 212 -5.36 5.55 7.53
CA GLY A 212 -5.53 5.49 8.99
C GLY A 212 -4.90 4.26 9.67
N TRP A 213 -4.48 3.25 8.93
CA TRP A 213 -3.74 2.09 9.42
C TRP A 213 -2.24 2.35 9.50
N SER A 214 -1.58 1.68 10.43
CA SER A 214 -0.12 1.59 10.56
C SER A 214 0.33 0.15 10.30
N HIS A 215 1.42 -0.03 9.56
CA HIS A 215 1.93 -1.34 9.16
C HIS A 215 3.43 -1.49 9.45
N HIS A 216 3.85 -2.73 9.71
CA HIS A 216 5.23 -3.10 9.99
C HIS A 216 5.51 -4.48 9.41
N THR A 217 6.33 -4.55 8.35
CA THR A 217 6.87 -5.81 7.85
C THR A 217 8.13 -6.19 8.62
N ARG A 218 8.32 -7.50 8.81
CA ARG A 218 9.60 -8.13 9.12
C ARG A 218 9.75 -9.42 8.31
N TYR A 219 10.99 -9.82 8.08
CA TYR A 219 11.32 -11.00 7.30
C TYR A 219 12.39 -11.84 8.03
N HIS A 220 12.39 -13.15 7.78
CA HIS A 220 13.32 -14.09 8.38
C HIS A 220 13.57 -15.26 7.43
N ILE A 221 14.82 -15.75 7.33
CA ILE A 221 15.14 -16.91 6.50
C ILE A 221 15.34 -18.12 7.40
N HIS A 222 14.44 -19.10 7.30
CA HIS A 222 14.48 -20.34 8.06
C HIS A 222 14.53 -21.53 7.11
N LYS A 223 15.55 -22.39 7.26
CA LYS A 223 15.79 -23.60 6.44
C LYS A 223 15.71 -23.33 4.92
N GLY A 224 16.28 -22.20 4.50
CA GLY A 224 16.38 -21.82 3.08
C GLY A 224 15.09 -21.26 2.46
N LYS A 225 14.04 -21.01 3.26
CA LYS A 225 12.81 -20.31 2.85
C LYS A 225 12.72 -18.92 3.49
N LEU A 226 12.07 -17.98 2.80
CA LEU A 226 11.79 -16.64 3.33
C LEU A 226 10.40 -16.60 3.99
N LEU A 227 10.37 -16.43 5.31
CA LEU A 227 9.16 -16.16 6.06
C LEU A 227 8.95 -14.64 6.17
N MET A 228 7.70 -14.20 6.03
CA MET A 228 7.28 -12.81 6.19
C MET A 228 6.28 -12.70 7.35
N ARG A 229 6.42 -11.64 8.16
CA ARG A 229 5.38 -11.16 9.07
C ARG A 229 4.95 -9.75 8.71
N VAL A 230 3.66 -9.49 8.68
CA VAL A 230 3.08 -8.14 8.60
C VAL A 230 2.17 -7.91 9.80
N VAL A 231 2.54 -6.95 10.65
CA VAL A 231 1.65 -6.42 11.70
C VAL A 231 0.94 -5.20 11.12
N SER A 232 -0.39 -5.21 11.09
CA SER A 232 -1.22 -4.07 10.70
C SER A 232 -2.12 -3.67 11.86
N SER A 233 -2.22 -2.38 12.17
CA SER A 233 -3.04 -1.90 13.29
C SER A 233 -3.69 -0.54 13.05
N THR A 234 -4.90 -0.36 13.57
CA THR A 234 -5.59 0.93 13.66
C THR A 234 -6.35 1.05 14.98
N PHE A 235 -6.67 2.27 15.42
CA PHE A 235 -7.51 2.49 16.59
C PHE A 235 -8.97 2.13 16.29
N ALA A 236 -9.62 1.46 17.23
CA ALA A 236 -11.00 1.02 17.12
C ALA A 236 -11.83 1.63 18.24
N GLU A 237 -12.86 2.41 17.86
CA GLU A 237 -13.81 2.93 18.83
C GLU A 237 -14.69 1.81 19.42
N PRO A 238 -15.18 1.96 20.66
CA PRO A 238 -16.16 1.06 21.23
C PRO A 238 -17.52 1.17 20.51
N ASP A 239 -18.25 0.06 20.45
CA ASP A 239 -19.61 -0.03 19.91
C ASP A 239 -19.79 0.47 18.45
N LEU A 240 -18.77 0.27 17.61
CA LEU A 240 -18.86 0.51 16.17
C LEU A 240 -20.06 -0.22 15.55
N ALA A 241 -20.93 0.52 14.88
CA ALA A 241 -22.02 -0.06 14.09
C ALA A 241 -21.48 -0.97 12.96
N PRO A 242 -22.24 -1.95 12.47
CA PRO A 242 -21.78 -2.87 11.42
C PRO A 242 -21.33 -2.19 10.11
N SER A 243 -21.80 -0.98 9.83
CA SER A 243 -21.34 -0.10 8.75
C SER A 243 -19.99 0.55 9.08
N SER A 244 -19.83 1.13 10.27
CA SER A 244 -18.58 1.70 10.77
C SER A 244 -17.46 0.66 10.86
N MET A 245 -17.78 -0.58 11.24
CA MET A 245 -16.83 -1.70 11.19
C MET A 245 -16.34 -2.00 9.77
N ARG A 246 -17.16 -1.78 8.72
CA ARG A 246 -16.73 -1.96 7.33
C ARG A 246 -15.78 -0.84 6.91
N LEU A 247 -16.17 0.41 7.15
CA LEU A 247 -15.34 1.59 6.86
C LEU A 247 -13.99 1.58 7.58
N LEU A 248 -13.87 0.88 8.71
CA LEU A 248 -12.59 0.68 9.40
C LEU A 248 -11.73 -0.44 8.79
N LEU A 249 -12.35 -1.48 8.22
CA LEU A 249 -11.67 -2.71 7.80
C LEU A 249 -11.37 -2.78 6.29
N TYR A 250 -12.19 -2.13 5.44
CA TYR A 250 -12.11 -2.20 3.99
C TYR A 250 -11.93 -0.82 3.36
N SER A 251 -11.10 -0.79 2.31
CA SER A 251 -11.09 0.24 1.27
C SER A 251 -12.51 0.51 0.74
N ARG A 252 -12.75 1.77 0.34
CA ARG A 252 -14.07 2.22 -0.13
C ARG A 252 -14.31 1.92 -1.61
N ASP A 253 -13.23 1.67 -2.34
CA ASP A 253 -13.22 1.78 -3.80
C ASP A 253 -13.14 0.39 -4.46
N ASP A 254 -12.26 -0.47 -3.95
CA ASP A 254 -12.06 -1.87 -4.39
C ASP A 254 -12.53 -2.92 -3.36
N TYR A 255 -13.06 -2.48 -2.21
CA TYR A 255 -13.44 -3.31 -1.06
C TYR A 255 -12.31 -4.22 -0.54
N TRP A 256 -11.04 -3.87 -0.80
CA TRP A 256 -9.90 -4.63 -0.29
C TRP A 256 -9.63 -4.33 1.19
N PRO A 257 -9.29 -5.31 2.04
CA PRO A 257 -8.95 -5.07 3.43
C PRO A 257 -7.72 -4.16 3.55
N TYR A 258 -7.79 -3.14 4.42
CA TYR A 258 -6.66 -2.22 4.63
C TYR A 258 -5.40 -2.90 5.21
N PHE A 259 -5.53 -4.10 5.80
CA PHE A 259 -4.44 -4.90 6.35
C PHE A 259 -3.98 -6.01 5.40
N SER A 260 -2.75 -6.49 5.56
CA SER A 260 -2.18 -7.53 4.67
C SER A 260 -2.98 -8.83 4.68
N VAL A 261 -3.37 -9.28 3.49
CA VAL A 261 -4.18 -10.48 3.24
C VAL A 261 -3.64 -11.27 2.04
N CYS A 262 -3.92 -12.57 2.00
CA CYS A 262 -3.71 -13.45 0.84
C CYS A 262 -4.91 -13.38 -0.10
N ALA A 263 -4.77 -13.75 -1.38
CA ALA A 263 -5.89 -13.74 -2.35
C ALA A 263 -7.16 -14.44 -1.83
N HIS A 264 -6.99 -15.55 -1.10
CA HIS A 264 -8.07 -16.35 -0.51
C HIS A 264 -8.78 -15.71 0.70
N TRP A 265 -8.51 -14.45 1.08
CA TRP A 265 -9.15 -13.79 2.23
C TRP A 265 -10.68 -13.73 2.13
N ARG A 266 -11.15 -13.71 0.88
CA ARG A 266 -12.55 -13.70 0.47
C ARG A 266 -13.27 -15.01 0.86
N ASP A 267 -12.55 -16.12 0.93
CA ASP A 267 -13.12 -17.44 1.22
C ASP A 267 -12.92 -17.82 2.70
N GLY A 268 -13.94 -17.53 3.52
CA GLY A 268 -14.03 -18.00 4.89
C GLY A 268 -14.30 -16.90 5.92
N GLN A 269 -13.73 -17.06 7.12
CA GLN A 269 -14.12 -16.35 8.33
C GLN A 269 -13.19 -15.20 8.74
N LEU A 270 -12.20 -14.78 7.93
CA LEU A 270 -11.20 -13.79 8.37
C LEU A 270 -11.86 -12.46 8.76
N MET A 271 -12.69 -11.90 7.88
CA MET A 271 -13.42 -10.65 8.17
C MET A 271 -14.45 -10.83 9.29
N ASP A 272 -15.02 -12.03 9.40
CA ASP A 272 -15.97 -12.44 10.41
C ASP A 272 -15.35 -12.55 11.83
N VAL A 273 -14.05 -12.82 11.88
CA VAL A 273 -13.20 -12.80 13.08
C VAL A 273 -12.80 -11.36 13.42
N CYS A 274 -12.45 -10.52 12.44
CA CYS A 274 -12.17 -9.09 12.67
C CYS A 274 -13.40 -8.34 13.19
N LYS A 275 -14.57 -8.48 12.52
CA LYS A 275 -15.86 -7.93 12.99
C LYS A 275 -16.19 -8.39 14.41
N CYS A 276 -15.94 -9.67 14.74
CA CYS A 276 -16.13 -10.21 16.09
C CYS A 276 -15.13 -9.66 17.12
N ALA A 277 -13.87 -9.39 16.74
CA ALA A 277 -12.87 -8.81 17.62
C ALA A 277 -13.20 -7.34 17.96
N LEU A 278 -13.66 -6.55 16.99
CA LEU A 278 -14.17 -5.19 17.23
C LEU A 278 -15.35 -5.18 18.22
N GLY A 279 -16.22 -6.20 18.17
CA GLY A 279 -17.29 -6.40 19.16
C GLY A 279 -16.83 -6.67 20.61
N HIS A 280 -15.52 -6.89 20.84
CA HIS A 280 -14.93 -7.05 22.17
C HIS A 280 -14.17 -5.80 22.67
N VAL A 281 -14.18 -4.68 21.94
CA VAL A 281 -13.66 -3.40 22.46
C VAL A 281 -14.52 -2.98 23.68
N PRO A 282 -13.92 -2.73 24.87
CA PRO A 282 -14.67 -2.42 26.09
C PRO A 282 -15.51 -1.16 25.94
N LYS A 283 -16.84 -1.31 26.05
CA LYS A 283 -17.76 -0.19 25.92
C LYS A 283 -17.71 0.74 27.15
N PRO A 284 -17.58 2.06 26.98
CA PRO A 284 -17.81 3.01 28.06
C PRO A 284 -19.29 2.96 28.46
N ARG A 285 -19.56 2.90 29.77
CA ARG A 285 -20.94 2.88 30.26
C ARG A 285 -21.60 4.25 30.07
N ALA A 286 -22.82 4.26 29.54
CA ALA A 286 -23.65 5.46 29.48
C ALA A 286 -24.02 5.92 30.90
N THR A 287 -23.22 6.81 31.49
CA THR A 287 -23.48 7.38 32.83
C THR A 287 -24.23 8.72 32.79
N ALA A 288 -24.94 8.99 31.70
CA ALA A 288 -25.82 10.14 31.54
C ALA A 288 -27.24 9.85 32.05
N GLY A 289 -27.93 10.87 32.56
CA GLY A 289 -29.31 10.76 33.04
C GLY A 289 -29.49 9.90 34.29
N LEU A 290 -30.76 9.65 34.66
CA LEU A 290 -31.13 8.92 35.90
C LEU A 290 -30.58 7.50 35.95
N GLN A 291 -30.61 6.77 34.82
CA GLN A 291 -30.03 5.42 34.74
C GLN A 291 -28.52 5.43 35.01
N GLY A 292 -27.81 6.49 34.64
CA GLY A 292 -26.39 6.66 34.97
C GLY A 292 -26.11 6.74 36.47
N LEU A 293 -27.02 7.29 37.27
CA LEU A 293 -26.95 7.31 38.73
C LEU A 293 -27.24 5.92 39.32
N GLU A 294 -28.28 5.23 38.85
CA GLU A 294 -28.58 3.86 39.30
C GLU A 294 -27.43 2.89 38.99
N HIS A 295 -26.85 2.95 37.80
CA HIS A 295 -25.73 2.10 37.42
C HIS A 295 -24.49 2.40 38.27
N ARG A 296 -24.18 3.68 38.56
CA ARG A 296 -23.11 4.04 39.50
C ARG A 296 -23.36 3.50 40.91
N ALA A 297 -24.58 3.60 41.44
CA ALA A 297 -24.93 3.06 42.75
C ALA A 297 -24.77 1.52 42.81
N LYS A 298 -25.29 0.81 41.79
CA LYS A 298 -25.15 -0.65 41.65
C LYS A 298 -23.67 -1.07 41.46
N ASP A 299 -22.88 -0.28 40.74
CA ASP A 299 -21.45 -0.55 40.54
C ASP A 299 -20.61 -0.30 41.80
N ILE A 300 -20.93 0.73 42.61
CA ILE A 300 -20.30 0.94 43.92
C ILE A 300 -20.62 -0.23 44.85
N TYR A 301 -21.91 -0.65 44.92
CA TYR A 301 -22.34 -1.78 45.75
C TYR A 301 -21.72 -3.13 45.33
N HIS A 302 -21.43 -3.32 44.04
CA HIS A 302 -20.80 -4.53 43.52
C HIS A 302 -19.28 -4.43 43.27
N GLY A 303 -18.63 -3.30 43.62
CA GLY A 303 -17.19 -3.08 43.41
C GLY A 303 -16.75 -3.01 41.93
N ARG A 304 -17.66 -2.71 40.99
CA ARG A 304 -17.44 -2.77 39.53
C ARG A 304 -17.18 -1.40 38.91
N THR A 305 -16.08 -0.77 39.27
CA THR A 305 -15.64 0.48 38.64
C THR A 305 -15.36 0.30 37.14
N HIS A 306 -15.85 1.23 36.31
CA HIS A 306 -15.53 1.23 34.88
C HIS A 306 -14.10 1.72 34.66
N ASN A 307 -13.26 0.86 34.08
CA ASN A 307 -11.88 1.19 33.73
C ASN A 307 -11.73 1.29 32.19
N PRO A 308 -11.44 2.47 31.61
CA PRO A 308 -11.21 2.60 30.17
C PRO A 308 -9.92 1.88 29.72
N ASN A 309 -8.96 1.65 30.61
CA ASN A 309 -7.73 0.91 30.36
C ASN A 309 -7.90 -0.61 30.55
N GLN A 310 -9.14 -1.12 30.58
CA GLN A 310 -9.40 -2.56 30.68
C GLN A 310 -8.91 -3.30 29.42
N PHE A 311 -8.17 -4.40 29.60
CA PHE A 311 -7.78 -5.29 28.51
C PHE A 311 -9.01 -6.00 27.91
N ALA A 312 -9.08 -6.04 26.59
CA ALA A 312 -10.16 -6.69 25.85
C ALA A 312 -10.02 -8.23 25.87
N THR A 313 -11.10 -8.94 26.18
CA THR A 313 -11.12 -10.42 26.25
C THR A 313 -11.84 -11.02 25.04
N LEU A 314 -11.07 -11.61 24.13
CA LEU A 314 -11.58 -12.24 22.91
C LEU A 314 -12.25 -13.58 23.19
N CYS A 315 -13.43 -13.82 22.60
CA CYS A 315 -14.15 -15.08 22.72
C CYS A 315 -13.56 -16.22 21.87
N ALA A 316 -14.08 -17.43 22.04
CA ALA A 316 -13.66 -18.63 21.30
C ALA A 316 -13.82 -18.52 19.76
N LYS A 317 -14.62 -17.59 19.22
CA LYS A 317 -14.68 -17.34 17.76
C LYS A 317 -13.41 -16.67 17.24
N CYS A 318 -12.98 -15.58 17.89
CA CYS A 318 -11.95 -14.67 17.38
C CYS A 318 -10.57 -14.81 18.05
N ARG A 319 -10.49 -15.38 19.26
CA ARG A 319 -9.22 -15.68 19.95
C ARG A 319 -8.31 -16.71 19.24
N PRO A 320 -8.80 -17.74 18.52
CA PRO A 320 -7.93 -18.73 17.87
C PRO A 320 -7.34 -18.22 16.54
N MET A 321 -6.05 -18.44 16.32
CA MET A 321 -5.36 -18.15 15.05
C MET A 321 -6.05 -18.85 13.86
N ARG A 322 -6.03 -18.20 12.69
CA ARG A 322 -6.60 -18.72 11.44
C ARG A 322 -5.51 -19.02 10.42
N ARG A 323 -5.44 -20.26 9.92
CA ARG A 323 -4.64 -20.62 8.74
C ARG A 323 -5.52 -20.70 7.51
N CYS A 324 -5.15 -20.02 6.43
CA CYS A 324 -5.79 -20.21 5.12
C CYS A 324 -5.52 -21.64 4.64
N PRO A 325 -6.53 -22.45 4.27
CA PRO A 325 -6.25 -23.80 3.77
C PRO A 325 -5.53 -23.76 2.41
N ASP A 326 -5.89 -22.80 1.56
CA ASP A 326 -5.44 -22.71 0.16
C ASP A 326 -4.06 -22.04 -0.05
N CYS A 327 -3.41 -21.55 1.02
CA CYS A 327 -2.04 -21.00 0.94
C CYS A 327 -1.34 -20.99 2.32
N PRO A 328 -0.01 -20.85 2.39
CA PRO A 328 0.70 -20.83 3.67
C PRO A 328 0.62 -19.44 4.33
N SER A 329 -0.59 -18.96 4.63
CA SER A 329 -0.84 -17.75 5.43
C SER A 329 -1.53 -18.08 6.75
N GLU A 330 -1.00 -17.52 7.84
CA GLU A 330 -1.56 -17.58 9.19
C GLU A 330 -1.89 -16.18 9.71
N TYR A 331 -3.00 -16.04 10.43
CA TYR A 331 -3.52 -14.79 10.96
C TYR A 331 -3.80 -14.88 12.45
N MET A 332 -3.44 -13.83 13.18
CA MET A 332 -3.84 -13.59 14.57
C MET A 332 -4.49 -12.21 14.64
N VAL A 333 -5.65 -12.13 15.29
CA VAL A 333 -6.39 -10.87 15.50
C VAL A 333 -6.44 -10.59 16.99
N GLU A 334 -5.99 -9.41 17.38
CA GLU A 334 -5.88 -8.97 18.76
C GLU A 334 -6.53 -7.60 18.93
N ILE A 335 -7.01 -7.29 20.13
CA ILE A 335 -7.40 -5.95 20.54
C ILE A 335 -6.42 -5.53 21.65
N LYS A 336 -5.50 -4.63 21.33
CA LYS A 336 -4.43 -4.19 22.24
C LYS A 336 -4.73 -2.80 22.77
N LEU A 337 -4.43 -2.55 24.03
CA LEU A 337 -4.39 -1.18 24.55
C LEU A 337 -3.09 -0.53 24.04
N SER A 338 -3.19 0.63 23.41
CA SER A 338 -2.05 1.31 22.78
C SER A 338 -2.09 2.82 23.03
N GLU A 339 -0.91 3.41 23.17
CA GLU A 339 -0.73 4.85 23.38
C GLU A 339 -1.07 5.61 22.10
N ASP A 340 -2.06 6.50 22.17
CA ASP A 340 -2.34 7.45 21.11
C ASP A 340 -1.40 8.66 21.24
N ARG A 341 -0.58 8.85 20.20
CA ARG A 341 0.41 9.93 20.09
C ARG A 341 -0.04 11.05 19.15
N SER A 342 -1.32 11.13 18.80
CA SER A 342 -1.87 12.19 17.94
C SER A 342 -1.90 13.56 18.63
N ASP A 343 -2.12 13.61 19.94
CA ASP A 343 -2.03 14.82 20.77
C ASP A 343 -0.88 14.71 21.79
N PRO A 344 0.24 15.42 21.60
CA PRO A 344 1.35 15.46 22.56
C PRO A 344 0.98 16.02 23.95
N ARG A 345 -0.19 16.65 24.11
CA ARG A 345 -0.67 17.23 25.39
C ARG A 345 -1.62 16.33 26.16
N SER A 346 -2.18 15.27 25.55
CA SER A 346 -2.98 14.27 26.26
C SER A 346 -2.65 12.85 25.80
N LEU A 347 -1.65 12.25 26.46
CA LEU A 347 -1.33 10.84 26.33
C LEU A 347 -2.54 10.00 26.78
N ARG A 348 -3.24 9.43 25.80
CA ARG A 348 -4.45 8.61 26.02
C ARG A 348 -4.17 7.21 25.52
N PHE A 349 -4.53 6.22 26.33
CA PHE A 349 -4.59 4.85 25.87
C PHE A 349 -5.92 4.60 25.16
N ARG A 350 -5.86 4.02 23.96
CA ARG A 350 -7.02 3.62 23.15
C ARG A 350 -6.86 2.16 22.72
N HIS A 351 -7.96 1.47 22.52
CA HIS A 351 -7.93 0.12 21.96
C HIS A 351 -7.62 0.18 20.46
N ALA A 352 -6.63 -0.58 20.03
CA ALA A 352 -6.27 -0.79 18.64
C ALA A 352 -6.60 -2.23 18.24
N ILE A 353 -7.25 -2.41 17.09
CA ILE A 353 -7.26 -3.72 16.44
C ILE A 353 -5.90 -3.95 15.79
N VAL A 354 -5.33 -5.12 16.05
CA VAL A 354 -4.04 -5.54 15.51
C VAL A 354 -4.26 -6.86 14.78
N VAL A 355 -4.06 -6.84 13.46
CA VAL A 355 -4.08 -8.04 12.62
C VAL A 355 -2.64 -8.34 12.23
N THR A 356 -2.13 -9.48 12.72
CA THR A 356 -0.81 -9.98 12.33
C THR A 356 -0.98 -11.14 11.35
N ARG A 357 -0.37 -11.01 10.18
CA ARG A 357 -0.23 -12.08 9.17
C ARG A 357 1.20 -12.61 9.19
N TRP A 358 1.36 -13.92 9.13
CA TRP A 358 2.59 -14.58 8.71
C TRP A 358 2.32 -15.31 7.37
N CYS A 359 3.24 -15.24 6.40
CA CYS A 359 3.22 -16.13 5.22
C CYS A 359 4.62 -16.71 4.97
N ASP A 360 4.69 -17.99 4.60
CA ASP A 360 5.88 -18.59 3.99
C ASP A 360 5.91 -18.17 2.52
N LEU A 361 6.93 -17.43 2.08
CA LEU A 361 7.09 -17.00 0.68
C LEU A 361 7.85 -18.04 -0.16
N GLY A 362 8.17 -19.20 0.44
CA GLY A 362 8.87 -20.30 -0.19
C GLY A 362 10.36 -20.05 -0.34
N ASP A 363 10.95 -20.78 -1.29
CA ASP A 363 12.40 -20.87 -1.45
C ASP A 363 13.01 -19.84 -2.42
N GLY A 364 12.20 -18.94 -3.00
CA GLY A 364 12.67 -17.87 -3.89
C GLY A 364 13.56 -18.33 -5.03
N THR A 365 13.40 -19.57 -5.52
CA THR A 365 14.17 -20.09 -6.66
C THR A 365 13.79 -19.40 -7.97
N SER A 366 12.51 -19.08 -8.16
CA SER A 366 12.02 -18.21 -9.24
C SER A 366 10.73 -17.47 -8.85
N PRO A 367 10.33 -16.41 -9.59
CA PRO A 367 9.14 -15.60 -9.28
C PRO A 367 7.82 -16.37 -9.25
N HIS A 368 7.69 -17.41 -10.09
CA HIS A 368 6.45 -18.19 -10.25
C HIS A 368 6.62 -19.68 -9.90
N GLY A 369 7.85 -20.14 -9.63
CA GLY A 369 8.15 -21.53 -9.26
C GLY A 369 8.02 -21.83 -7.77
N SER A 370 8.10 -20.80 -6.91
CA SER A 370 7.76 -20.94 -5.48
C SER A 370 6.26 -21.21 -5.33
N ARG A 371 5.91 -22.46 -5.03
CA ARG A 371 4.50 -22.89 -4.84
C ARG A 371 3.82 -22.08 -3.74
N GLU A 372 4.58 -21.75 -2.69
CA GLU A 372 4.14 -20.97 -1.56
C GLU A 372 3.82 -19.51 -1.94
N TRP A 373 4.67 -18.87 -2.75
CA TRP A 373 4.44 -17.52 -3.28
C TRP A 373 3.20 -17.49 -4.18
N ALA A 374 3.17 -18.39 -5.18
CA ALA A 374 2.04 -18.51 -6.10
C ALA A 374 0.72 -18.78 -5.35
N ALA A 375 0.74 -19.60 -4.30
CA ALA A 375 -0.44 -19.82 -3.44
C ALA A 375 -0.80 -18.58 -2.60
N CYS A 376 0.17 -17.86 -1.98
CA CYS A 376 -0.13 -16.64 -1.23
C CYS A 376 -0.74 -15.52 -2.13
N ASN A 377 -0.50 -15.57 -3.46
CA ASN A 377 -1.06 -14.69 -4.48
C ASN A 377 -2.32 -15.22 -5.20
N GLY A 378 -2.68 -16.50 -5.05
CA GLY A 378 -3.80 -17.12 -5.80
C GLY A 378 -3.46 -17.53 -7.24
N GLU A 379 -2.19 -17.52 -7.64
CA GLU A 379 -1.68 -18.02 -8.93
C GLU A 379 -1.66 -19.56 -8.99
N LEU A 380 -1.67 -20.26 -7.84
CA LEU A 380 -1.62 -21.72 -7.75
C LEU A 380 -2.90 -22.30 -7.12
N ALA A 381 -3.64 -23.09 -7.90
CA ALA A 381 -4.73 -23.91 -7.41
C ALA A 381 -4.22 -25.19 -6.71
N GLY A 382 -4.98 -25.70 -5.73
CA GLY A 382 -4.73 -27.02 -5.12
C GLY A 382 -3.57 -27.09 -4.12
N TYR A 383 -3.13 -25.97 -3.56
CA TYR A 383 -2.20 -25.96 -2.43
C TYR A 383 -2.97 -26.25 -1.13
N ASP A 384 -2.61 -27.32 -0.40
CA ASP A 384 -3.15 -27.59 0.95
C ASP A 384 -2.11 -27.24 2.03
N SER A 385 -2.38 -26.20 2.81
CA SER A 385 -1.49 -25.72 3.87
C SER A 385 -1.58 -26.54 5.17
N PHE A 386 -2.61 -27.36 5.34
CA PHE A 386 -2.72 -28.29 6.47
C PHE A 386 -1.96 -29.58 6.19
N GLU A 387 -1.93 -30.07 4.95
CA GLU A 387 -1.03 -31.13 4.50
C GLU A 387 0.43 -30.64 4.52
N VAL A 388 0.76 -29.59 3.75
CA VAL A 388 2.15 -29.15 3.52
C VAL A 388 2.83 -28.69 4.81
N LEU A 389 2.15 -27.93 5.67
CA LEU A 389 2.74 -27.46 6.93
C LEU A 389 2.55 -28.45 8.08
N GLY A 390 1.46 -29.24 8.06
CA GLY A 390 1.10 -30.13 9.15
C GLY A 390 0.88 -29.38 10.47
N LYS A 391 1.38 -29.97 11.55
CA LYS A 391 1.35 -29.39 12.91
C LYS A 391 2.31 -28.21 13.12
N ARG A 392 3.17 -27.87 12.15
CA ARG A 392 4.11 -26.75 12.25
C ARG A 392 3.35 -25.43 12.09
N SER A 393 3.55 -24.46 12.96
CA SER A 393 3.06 -23.09 12.80
C SER A 393 4.12 -22.21 12.13
N ILE A 394 3.70 -21.35 11.21
CA ILE A 394 4.57 -20.34 10.60
C ILE A 394 4.88 -19.26 11.65
N SER A 395 3.86 -18.85 12.41
CA SER A 395 4.00 -17.88 13.49
C SER A 395 4.98 -18.33 14.56
N GLY A 396 4.85 -19.57 15.06
CA GLY A 396 5.72 -20.11 16.10
C GLY A 396 7.18 -20.19 15.66
N VAL A 397 7.45 -20.63 14.43
CA VAL A 397 8.80 -20.61 13.85
C VAL A 397 9.32 -19.18 13.73
N PHE A 398 8.52 -18.25 13.20
CA PHE A 398 8.94 -16.86 12.99
C PHE A 398 9.27 -16.13 14.30
N GLU A 399 8.38 -16.16 15.29
CA GLU A 399 8.60 -15.44 16.55
C GLU A 399 9.70 -16.07 17.40
N SER A 400 9.89 -17.40 17.34
CA SER A 400 11.01 -18.07 18.02
C SER A 400 12.41 -17.62 17.55
N ALA A 401 12.50 -16.86 16.45
CA ALA A 401 13.73 -16.23 15.98
C ALA A 401 13.90 -14.75 16.41
N PHE A 402 12.93 -14.14 17.08
CA PHE A 402 12.96 -12.71 17.46
C PHE A 402 12.52 -12.39 18.90
N THR A 403 11.86 -13.32 19.60
CA THR A 403 11.35 -13.12 20.96
C THR A 403 11.49 -14.39 21.79
N ASP A 404 12.24 -14.32 22.89
CA ASP A 404 12.25 -15.37 23.92
C ASP A 404 10.88 -15.52 24.60
N ASP A 405 10.15 -14.40 24.72
CA ASP A 405 8.73 -14.40 25.11
C ASP A 405 7.89 -15.13 24.05
N HIS A 406 7.50 -16.37 24.37
CA HIS A 406 6.63 -17.19 23.53
C HIS A 406 5.32 -16.45 23.14
N ILE A 407 4.89 -16.61 21.88
CA ILE A 407 3.49 -16.37 21.53
C ILE A 407 2.62 -17.21 22.48
N PRO A 408 1.61 -16.63 23.17
CA PRO A 408 0.67 -17.42 23.95
C PRO A 408 0.08 -18.52 23.05
N GLY A 409 0.17 -19.79 23.47
CA GLY A 409 -0.11 -20.97 22.64
C GLY A 409 -1.54 -21.04 22.12
N GLN A 410 -1.85 -20.31 21.05
CA GLN A 410 -3.16 -20.24 20.45
C GLN A 410 -3.37 -21.43 19.50
N ARG A 411 -4.52 -22.09 19.64
CA ARG A 411 -4.96 -23.11 18.68
C ARG A 411 -5.13 -22.49 17.30
N ILE A 412 -4.42 -23.02 16.31
CA ILE A 412 -4.66 -22.73 14.90
C ILE A 412 -5.89 -23.53 14.43
N VAL A 413 -6.79 -22.87 13.72
CA VAL A 413 -7.93 -23.49 13.03
C VAL A 413 -8.03 -22.99 11.59
N SER A 414 -8.79 -23.69 10.73
CA SER A 414 -8.99 -23.25 9.34
C SER A 414 -9.69 -21.88 9.28
N MET A 415 -9.21 -21.02 8.38
CA MET A 415 -9.86 -19.79 7.97
C MET A 415 -11.18 -20.08 7.25
N ASN A 416 -11.25 -21.18 6.49
CA ASN A 416 -12.45 -21.64 5.79
C ASN A 416 -12.90 -23.03 6.31
N PRO A 417 -13.50 -23.11 7.52
CA PRO A 417 -13.90 -24.38 8.11
C PRO A 417 -15.13 -25.01 7.44
N LYS A 418 -15.73 -24.34 6.43
CA LYS A 418 -16.84 -24.87 5.61
C LYS A 418 -16.38 -25.37 4.23
N GLY A 419 -15.11 -25.18 3.86
CA GLY A 419 -14.58 -25.52 2.53
C GLY A 419 -15.25 -24.78 1.36
N LYS A 420 -15.99 -23.69 1.62
CA LYS A 420 -16.77 -23.00 0.59
C LYS A 420 -15.90 -21.93 -0.07
N ARG A 421 -15.49 -22.17 -1.32
CA ARG A 421 -14.90 -21.16 -2.20
C ARG A 421 -16.03 -20.50 -3.00
N LEU A 422 -16.41 -19.29 -2.62
CA LEU A 422 -17.58 -18.58 -3.15
C LEU A 422 -17.33 -17.07 -3.34
N GLY A 423 -16.16 -16.54 -2.93
CA GLY A 423 -15.78 -15.15 -3.13
C GLY A 423 -16.84 -14.16 -2.60
N GLU A 424 -17.19 -13.18 -3.44
CA GLU A 424 -18.22 -12.17 -3.14
C GLU A 424 -19.61 -12.79 -2.87
N ALA A 425 -20.00 -13.79 -3.67
CA ALA A 425 -21.30 -14.45 -3.54
C ALA A 425 -21.43 -15.33 -2.28
N GLY A 426 -20.34 -15.56 -1.54
CA GLY A 426 -20.31 -16.48 -0.41
C GLY A 426 -20.72 -15.94 0.95
N ASN A 427 -20.78 -14.61 1.12
CA ASN A 427 -20.50 -14.00 2.41
C ASN A 427 -21.34 -12.76 2.75
N SER A 428 -21.63 -12.58 4.03
CA SER A 428 -22.06 -11.31 4.64
C SER A 428 -20.90 -10.31 4.78
N TRP A 429 -20.34 -9.88 3.65
CA TRP A 429 -19.50 -8.67 3.62
C TRP A 429 -20.40 -7.43 3.79
N TYR A 430 -21.52 -7.44 3.04
CA TYR A 430 -22.70 -6.59 3.22
C TYR A 430 -23.46 -6.83 4.53
#